data_AF-A0A0R3PQ50-F1
#
_entry.id   AF-A0A0R3PQ50-F1
#
_cell.length_a   1.000
_cell.length_b   1.000
_cell.length_c   1.000
_cell.angle_alpha   90.00
_cell.angle_beta   90.00
_cell.angle_gamma   90.00
#
_symmetry.space_group_name_H-M   'P 1'
#
loop_
_entity.id
_entity.type
_entity.pdbx_description
1 polymer ?
#
loop_
_entity_poly.entity_id
_entity_poly.type
_entity_poly.pdbx_seq_one_letter_code
_entity_poly.pdbx_strand_id
1 'polypeptide(L)'
;MTSEWKAQLIGKVNQHSLDNSSFEMKIAWMTALIRHWSMLVEDISKETSKKPTWLTHRIWLVINFRRKLLRLLREKDSDAFERVINELKISYHVQKQPEHVKTRKAWAEAQLRARVEEEKEKRLEELHQRYIMERKEKSVEMEERRKALKKEQQEVEQRLHGLLVLEGKVTDTVGQYHPSLIGSLSEAVMHSALFYHPKPDMVKQC
;
A
#
# COMPACT_ATOMS: atom_id res chain seq x y z
N MET A 1 -29.72 24.99 38.51
CA MET A 1 -28.59 24.04 38.32
C MET A 1 -28.45 23.53 36.88
N THR A 2 -29.51 23.07 36.19
CA THR A 2 -29.38 22.41 34.88
C THR A 2 -29.16 23.31 33.66
N SER A 3 -29.26 24.64 33.80
CA SER A 3 -29.10 25.61 32.69
C SER A 3 -27.68 26.15 32.57
N GLU A 4 -27.04 26.46 33.70
CA GLU A 4 -25.71 27.10 33.75
C GLU A 4 -24.62 26.22 33.15
N TRP A 5 -24.58 24.94 33.51
CA TRP A 5 -23.59 24.01 32.97
C TRP A 5 -23.79 23.77 31.45
N LYS A 6 -25.04 23.87 30.95
CA LYS A 6 -25.31 23.80 29.50
C LYS A 6 -24.74 25.03 28.81
N ALA A 7 -24.98 26.22 29.38
CA ALA A 7 -24.44 27.47 28.87
C ALA A 7 -22.91 27.48 28.87
N GLN A 8 -22.27 26.94 29.92
CA GLN A 8 -20.81 26.79 29.97
C GLN A 8 -20.28 25.85 28.88
N LEU A 9 -20.95 24.71 28.64
CA LEU A 9 -20.51 23.76 27.62
C LEU A 9 -20.63 24.35 26.22
N ILE A 10 -21.69 25.13 25.99
CA ILE A 10 -21.93 25.84 24.74
C ILE A 10 -20.89 26.97 24.54
N GLY A 11 -20.62 27.76 25.58
CA GLY A 11 -19.67 28.86 25.53
C GLY A 11 -18.23 28.43 25.22
N LYS A 12 -17.85 27.17 25.47
CA LYS A 12 -16.53 26.64 25.09
C LYS A 12 -16.36 26.53 23.58
N VAL A 13 -17.41 26.07 22.89
CA VAL A 13 -17.38 25.70 21.47
C VAL A 13 -17.82 26.86 20.58
N ASN A 14 -18.59 27.80 21.13
CA ASN A 14 -19.11 28.94 20.40
C ASN A 14 -17.98 29.85 19.89
N GLN A 15 -18.05 30.21 18.60
CA GLN A 15 -17.16 31.19 18.01
C GLN A 15 -17.52 32.62 18.43
N HIS A 16 -18.82 32.90 18.65
CA HIS A 16 -19.33 34.20 19.02
C HIS A 16 -20.39 34.11 20.13
N SER A 17 -20.52 35.19 20.92
CA SER A 17 -21.42 35.22 22.09
C SER A 17 -22.90 35.16 21.74
N LEU A 18 -23.28 35.64 20.54
CA LEU A 18 -24.67 35.67 20.05
C LEU A 18 -25.01 34.50 19.11
N ASP A 19 -24.10 33.56 18.94
CA ASP A 19 -24.30 32.45 18.02
C ASP A 19 -25.22 31.38 18.60
N ASN A 20 -26.49 31.43 18.20
CA ASN A 20 -27.55 30.52 18.65
C ASN A 20 -27.90 29.42 17.64
N SER A 21 -27.25 29.38 16.47
CA SER A 21 -27.74 28.57 15.35
C SER A 21 -26.65 27.78 14.62
N SER A 22 -25.38 27.99 14.94
CA SER A 22 -24.27 27.23 14.39
C SER A 22 -24.36 25.73 14.67
N PHE A 23 -23.56 24.98 13.92
CA PHE A 23 -23.45 23.54 14.14
C PHE A 23 -22.75 23.25 15.46
N GLU A 24 -21.74 24.04 15.80
CA GLU A 24 -20.98 24.01 17.04
C GLU A 24 -21.88 24.14 18.26
N MET A 25 -22.72 25.20 18.33
CA MET A 25 -23.66 25.34 19.44
C MET A 25 -24.63 24.16 19.48
N LYS A 26 -25.22 23.79 18.34
CA LYS A 26 -26.20 22.69 18.29
C LYS A 26 -25.58 21.38 18.77
N ILE A 27 -24.34 21.08 18.39
CA ILE A 27 -23.61 19.89 18.85
C ILE A 27 -23.34 19.96 20.35
N ALA A 28 -22.95 21.11 20.88
CA ALA A 28 -22.73 21.33 22.31
C ALA A 28 -24.04 21.16 23.11
N TRP A 29 -25.14 21.75 22.63
CA TRP A 29 -26.47 21.63 23.25
C TRP A 29 -26.96 20.19 23.27
N MET A 30 -26.88 19.49 22.13
CA MET A 30 -27.26 18.07 22.05
C MET A 30 -26.38 17.21 22.97
N THR A 31 -25.09 17.52 23.09
CA THR A 31 -24.17 16.82 24.00
C THR A 31 -24.54 17.02 25.47
N ALA A 32 -24.89 18.26 25.85
CA ALA A 32 -25.34 18.55 27.20
C ALA A 32 -26.66 17.82 27.50
N LEU A 33 -27.59 17.82 26.54
CA LEU A 33 -28.85 17.11 26.69
C LEU A 33 -28.64 15.59 26.82
N ILE A 34 -27.77 14.98 26.00
CA ILE A 34 -27.42 13.55 26.12
C ILE A 34 -26.86 13.24 27.50
N ARG A 35 -25.87 14.01 27.98
CA ARG A 35 -25.27 13.81 29.31
C ARG A 35 -26.32 13.91 30.42
N HIS A 36 -27.19 14.91 30.35
CA HIS A 36 -28.25 15.10 31.32
C HIS A 36 -29.22 13.91 31.36
N TRP A 37 -29.74 13.51 30.20
CA TRP A 37 -30.69 12.42 30.11
C TRP A 37 -30.05 11.07 30.43
N SER A 38 -28.77 10.87 30.12
CA SER A 38 -28.02 9.69 30.55
C SER A 38 -27.93 9.59 32.07
N MET A 39 -27.59 10.69 32.77
CA MET A 39 -27.60 10.72 34.25
C MET A 39 -29.00 10.41 34.80
N LEU A 40 -30.05 10.97 34.19
CA LEU A 40 -31.43 10.72 34.60
C LEU A 40 -31.84 9.25 34.38
N VAL A 41 -31.40 8.63 33.29
CA VAL A 41 -31.60 7.19 33.07
C VAL A 41 -30.90 6.37 34.15
N GLU A 42 -29.69 6.74 34.55
CA GLU A 42 -28.95 6.06 35.62
C GLU A 42 -29.68 6.18 36.96
N ASP A 43 -30.15 7.36 37.32
CA ASP A 43 -30.90 7.57 38.57
C ASP A 43 -32.22 6.78 38.60
N ILE A 44 -33.00 6.80 37.51
CA ILE A 44 -34.21 5.98 37.39
C ILE A 44 -33.87 4.48 37.49
N SER A 45 -32.74 4.05 36.91
CA SER A 45 -32.34 2.64 36.94
C SER A 45 -31.90 2.14 38.31
N LYS A 46 -31.57 3.05 39.26
CA LYS A 46 -31.31 2.68 40.65
C LYS A 46 -32.62 2.36 41.38
N GLU A 47 -33.70 3.06 41.06
CA GLU A 47 -35.01 2.89 41.70
C GLU A 47 -35.86 1.80 41.03
N THR A 48 -35.67 1.59 39.72
CA THR A 48 -36.48 0.66 38.93
C THR A 48 -35.63 -0.42 38.26
N SER A 49 -36.13 -1.66 38.22
CA SER A 49 -35.40 -2.79 37.61
C SER A 49 -35.29 -2.71 36.08
N LYS A 50 -36.09 -1.85 35.42
CA LYS A 50 -36.14 -1.71 33.96
C LYS A 50 -35.75 -0.30 33.55
N LYS A 51 -34.90 -0.19 32.53
CA LYS A 51 -34.53 1.12 31.96
C LYS A 51 -35.74 1.80 31.29
N PRO A 52 -35.92 3.12 31.45
CA PRO A 52 -37.04 3.85 30.88
C PRO A 52 -36.94 3.95 29.35
N THR A 53 -37.67 3.09 28.62
CA THR A 53 -37.64 2.99 27.16
C THR A 53 -37.96 4.31 26.45
N TRP A 54 -38.92 5.08 26.98
CA TRP A 54 -39.32 6.36 26.42
C TRP A 54 -38.17 7.39 26.41
N LEU A 55 -37.28 7.32 27.40
CA LEU A 55 -36.14 8.23 27.53
C LEU A 55 -34.95 7.73 26.72
N THR A 56 -34.65 6.43 26.78
CA THR A 56 -33.55 5.84 26.01
C THR A 56 -33.76 6.00 24.50
N HIS A 57 -34.99 5.84 24.02
CA HIS A 57 -35.34 6.10 22.62
C HIS A 57 -35.11 7.56 22.22
N ARG A 58 -35.44 8.53 23.09
CA ARG A 58 -35.18 9.95 22.83
C ARG A 58 -33.69 10.26 22.83
N ILE A 59 -32.91 9.72 23.78
CA ILE A 59 -31.45 9.84 23.78
C ILE A 59 -30.86 9.32 22.47
N TRP A 60 -31.34 8.18 21.99
CA TRP A 60 -30.89 7.59 20.72
C TRP A 60 -31.14 8.51 19.52
N LEU A 61 -32.33 9.12 19.43
CA LEU A 61 -32.65 10.11 18.38
C LEU A 61 -31.70 11.31 18.42
N VAL A 62 -31.44 11.84 19.62
CA VAL A 62 -30.54 12.98 19.80
C VAL A 62 -29.09 12.63 19.46
N ILE A 63 -28.62 11.42 19.81
CA ILE A 63 -27.29 10.93 19.42
C ILE A 63 -27.17 10.89 17.89
N ASN A 64 -28.18 10.37 17.19
CA ASN A 64 -28.17 10.29 15.73
C ASN A 64 -28.19 11.68 15.08
N PHE A 65 -28.99 12.60 15.62
CA PHE A 65 -29.02 13.98 15.14
C PHE A 65 -27.66 14.67 15.35
N ARG A 66 -27.04 14.51 16.53
CA ARG A 66 -25.69 15.03 16.79
C ARG A 66 -24.66 14.45 15.83
N ARG A 67 -24.72 13.15 15.52
CA ARG A 67 -23.83 12.51 14.54
C ARG A 67 -24.00 13.10 13.13
N LYS A 68 -25.23 13.42 12.73
CA LYS A 68 -25.52 14.11 11.47
C LYS A 68 -24.88 15.50 11.44
N LEU A 69 -25.02 16.27 12.52
CA LEU A 69 -24.38 17.60 12.62
C LEU A 69 -22.85 17.52 12.59
N LEU A 70 -22.25 16.56 13.31
CA LEU A 70 -20.79 16.35 13.27
C LEU A 70 -20.28 16.01 11.87
N ARG A 71 -21.05 15.24 11.09
CA ARG A 71 -20.73 14.96 9.69
C ARG A 71 -20.76 16.23 8.83
N LEU A 72 -21.83 17.02 8.96
CA LEU A 72 -21.97 18.28 8.23
C LEU A 72 -20.89 19.29 8.62
N LEU A 73 -20.52 19.36 9.90
CA LEU A 73 -19.45 20.23 10.36
C LEU A 73 -18.11 19.79 9.75
N ARG A 74 -17.78 18.49 9.80
CA ARG A 74 -16.56 17.95 9.18
C ARG A 74 -16.46 18.23 7.67
N GLU A 75 -17.59 18.19 6.96
CA GLU A 75 -17.65 18.48 5.53
C GLU A 75 -17.44 19.97 5.21
N LYS A 76 -17.87 20.87 6.11
CA LYS A 76 -17.76 22.33 5.90
C LYS A 76 -16.48 22.93 6.45
N ASP A 77 -16.10 22.56 7.67
CA ASP A 77 -14.99 23.12 8.43
C ASP A 77 -14.35 22.03 9.30
N SER A 78 -13.20 21.53 8.84
CA SER A 78 -12.44 20.49 9.53
C SER A 78 -11.79 21.00 10.82
N ASP A 79 -11.40 22.27 10.88
CA ASP A 79 -10.70 22.83 12.05
C ASP A 79 -11.68 23.05 13.19
N ALA A 80 -12.86 23.62 12.88
CA ALA A 80 -13.95 23.71 13.84
C ALA A 80 -14.36 22.33 14.36
N PHE A 81 -14.44 21.33 13.48
CA PHE A 81 -14.76 19.95 13.85
C PHE A 81 -13.79 19.37 14.89
N GLU A 82 -12.48 19.48 14.66
CA GLU A 82 -11.46 18.98 15.60
C GLU A 82 -11.51 19.72 16.95
N ARG A 83 -11.69 21.05 16.94
CA ARG A 83 -11.88 21.84 18.18
C ARG A 83 -13.08 21.34 18.98
N VAL A 84 -14.24 21.19 18.33
CA VAL A 84 -15.49 20.73 18.97
C VAL A 84 -15.32 19.33 19.59
N ILE A 85 -14.66 18.42 18.87
CA ILE A 85 -14.38 17.06 19.36
C ILE A 85 -13.52 17.09 20.62
N ASN A 86 -12.46 17.89 20.60
CA ASN A 86 -11.50 17.99 21.70
C ASN A 86 -12.12 18.65 22.94
N GLU A 87 -12.81 19.77 22.77
CA GLU A 87 -13.43 20.51 23.87
C GLU A 87 -14.59 19.74 24.51
N LEU A 88 -15.46 19.16 23.69
CA LEU A 88 -16.58 18.36 24.19
C LEU A 88 -16.16 16.96 24.62
N LYS A 89 -14.92 16.54 24.34
CA LYS A 89 -14.39 15.19 24.60
C LYS A 89 -15.31 14.10 24.02
N ILE A 90 -15.61 14.22 22.73
CA ILE A 90 -16.49 13.28 22.02
C ILE A 90 -15.67 12.48 21.01
N SER A 91 -15.70 11.14 21.10
CA SER A 91 -15.13 10.29 20.06
C SER A 91 -16.04 10.21 18.83
N TYR A 92 -15.56 10.67 17.67
CA TYR A 92 -16.28 10.53 16.41
C TYR A 92 -15.89 9.23 15.69
N HIS A 93 -16.88 8.40 15.38
CA HIS A 93 -16.70 7.16 14.63
C HIS A 93 -17.58 7.20 13.38
N VAL A 94 -16.96 7.02 12.22
CA VAL A 94 -17.68 6.89 10.95
C VAL A 94 -18.53 5.62 11.03
N GLN A 95 -19.85 5.76 10.87
CA GLN A 95 -20.74 4.61 10.82
C GLN A 95 -20.38 3.82 9.56
N LYS A 96 -19.97 2.56 9.76
CA LYS A 96 -19.91 1.60 8.64
C LYS A 96 -21.32 1.55 8.04
N GLN A 97 -21.41 1.50 6.71
CA GLN A 97 -22.71 1.24 6.09
C GLN A 97 -23.31 0.00 6.76
N PRO A 98 -24.63 -0.02 7.03
CA PRO A 98 -25.24 -1.20 7.61
C PRO A 98 -24.95 -2.36 6.68
N GLU A 99 -24.04 -3.24 7.11
CA GLU A 99 -23.88 -4.55 6.49
C GLU A 99 -25.27 -5.19 6.55
N HIS A 100 -25.74 -5.76 5.43
CA HIS A 100 -27.05 -6.41 5.39
C HIS A 100 -27.21 -7.27 6.65
N VAL A 101 -28.31 -7.08 7.39
CA VAL A 101 -28.48 -7.66 8.73
C VAL A 101 -28.07 -9.12 8.67
N LYS A 102 -26.94 -9.46 9.30
CA LYS A 102 -26.41 -10.82 9.26
C LYS A 102 -27.42 -11.69 9.99
N THR A 103 -28.21 -12.43 9.22
CA THR A 103 -29.04 -13.50 9.78
C THR A 103 -28.12 -14.52 10.47
N ARG A 104 -28.65 -15.30 11.42
CA ARG A 104 -27.85 -16.34 12.12
C ARG A 104 -27.15 -17.27 11.13
N LYS A 105 -27.82 -17.61 10.03
CA LYS A 105 -27.27 -18.39 8.93
C LYS A 105 -26.08 -17.69 8.27
N ALA A 106 -26.23 -16.43 7.86
CA ALA A 106 -25.15 -15.66 7.25
C ALA A 106 -23.93 -15.51 8.18
N TRP A 107 -24.16 -15.38 9.48
CA TRP A 107 -23.08 -15.31 10.47
C TRP A 107 -22.34 -16.65 10.59
N ALA A 108 -23.06 -17.78 10.66
CA ALA A 108 -22.47 -19.10 10.68
C ALA A 108 -21.70 -19.42 9.39
N GLU A 109 -22.25 -19.06 8.22
CA GLU A 109 -21.57 -19.20 6.93
C GLU A 109 -20.31 -18.35 6.83
N ALA A 110 -20.33 -17.11 7.32
CA ALA A 110 -19.15 -16.25 7.35
C ALA A 110 -18.06 -16.82 8.25
N GLN A 111 -18.42 -17.34 9.42
CA GLN A 111 -17.48 -17.98 10.33
C GLN A 111 -16.89 -19.26 9.73
N LEU A 112 -17.70 -20.07 9.06
CA LEU A 112 -17.24 -21.26 8.35
C LEU A 112 -16.31 -20.89 7.19
N ARG A 113 -16.69 -19.89 6.39
CA ARG A 113 -15.87 -19.41 5.26
C ARG A 113 -14.50 -18.93 5.73
N ALA A 114 -14.43 -18.16 6.81
CA ALA A 114 -13.16 -17.70 7.37
C ALA A 114 -12.25 -18.89 7.77
N ARG A 115 -12.79 -19.91 8.44
CA ARG A 115 -12.03 -21.13 8.79
C ARG A 115 -11.57 -21.89 7.56
N VAL A 116 -12.43 -22.04 6.55
CA VAL A 116 -12.09 -22.73 5.30
C VAL A 116 -11.02 -21.96 4.53
N GLU A 117 -11.04 -20.63 4.54
CA GLU A 117 -9.99 -19.80 3.95
C GLU A 117 -8.65 -19.99 4.67
N GLU A 118 -8.64 -19.97 6.01
CA GLU A 118 -7.43 -20.25 6.79
C GLU A 118 -6.85 -21.65 6.50
N GLU A 119 -7.70 -22.67 6.35
CA GLU A 119 -7.25 -24.01 5.96
C GLU A 119 -6.73 -24.07 4.52
N LYS A 120 -7.35 -23.34 3.59
CA LYS A 120 -6.89 -23.25 2.20
C LYS A 120 -5.52 -22.58 2.10
N GLU A 121 -5.31 -21.48 2.83
CA GLU A 121 -4.03 -20.78 2.88
C GLU A 121 -2.92 -21.70 3.40
N LYS A 122 -3.16 -22.43 4.50
CA LYS A 122 -2.18 -23.42 5.02
C LYS A 122 -1.82 -24.49 4.00
N ARG A 123 -2.83 -25.07 3.32
CA ARG A 123 -2.58 -26.07 2.27
C ARG A 123 -1.81 -25.48 1.08
N LEU A 124 -2.08 -24.22 0.74
CA LEU A 124 -1.40 -23.52 -0.33
C LEU A 124 0.07 -23.23 0.03
N GLU A 125 0.33 -22.84 1.28
CA GLU A 125 1.69 -22.66 1.81
C GLU A 125 2.49 -23.97 1.76
N GLU A 126 1.90 -25.09 2.19
CA GLU A 126 2.55 -26.41 2.11
C GLU A 126 2.86 -26.81 0.66
N LEU A 127 1.91 -26.61 -0.26
CA LEU A 127 2.11 -26.90 -1.68
C LEU A 127 3.20 -26.01 -2.29
N HIS A 128 3.23 -24.73 -1.90
CA HIS A 128 4.25 -23.78 -2.34
C HIS A 128 5.64 -24.20 -1.88
N GLN A 129 5.79 -24.64 -0.63
CA GLN A 129 7.05 -25.16 -0.11
C GLN A 129 7.52 -26.41 -0.87
N ARG A 130 6.63 -27.37 -1.11
CA ARG A 130 6.95 -28.58 -1.91
C ARG A 130 7.41 -28.20 -3.32
N TYR A 131 6.69 -27.30 -3.98
CA TYR A 131 7.03 -26.84 -5.31
C TYR A 131 8.40 -26.15 -5.37
N ILE A 132 8.75 -25.35 -4.36
CA ILE A 132 10.09 -24.74 -4.26
C ILE A 132 11.17 -25.81 -4.15
N MET A 133 10.95 -26.85 -3.34
CA MET A 133 11.91 -27.95 -3.16
C MET A 133 12.11 -28.73 -4.46
N GLU A 134 11.02 -29.17 -5.10
CA GLU A 134 11.07 -29.88 -6.38
C GLU A 134 11.74 -29.04 -7.48
N ARG A 135 11.47 -27.73 -7.49
CA ARG A 135 12.10 -26.83 -8.46
C ARG A 135 13.61 -26.72 -8.22
N LYS A 136 14.06 -26.70 -6.97
CA LYS A 136 15.49 -26.69 -6.62
C LYS A 136 16.15 -28.01 -7.03
N GLU A 137 15.55 -29.14 -6.71
CA GLU A 137 16.05 -30.47 -7.08
C GLU A 137 16.20 -30.59 -8.60
N LYS A 138 15.15 -30.25 -9.36
CA LYS A 138 15.20 -30.23 -10.83
C LYS A 138 16.25 -29.26 -11.37
N SER A 139 16.43 -28.09 -10.72
CA SER A 139 17.47 -27.15 -11.16
C SER A 139 18.87 -27.73 -11.00
N VAL A 140 19.14 -28.45 -9.91
CA VAL A 140 20.43 -29.12 -9.67
C VAL A 140 20.64 -30.24 -10.69
N GLU A 141 19.63 -31.08 -10.92
CA GLU A 141 19.69 -32.15 -11.94
C GLU A 141 20.00 -31.60 -13.34
N MET A 142 19.32 -30.50 -13.72
CA MET A 142 19.54 -29.85 -15.01
C MET A 142 20.92 -29.19 -15.11
N GLU A 143 21.47 -28.65 -14.03
CA GLU A 143 22.84 -28.12 -13.99
C GLU A 143 23.89 -29.23 -14.13
N GLU A 144 23.70 -30.36 -13.48
CA GLU A 144 24.58 -31.54 -13.61
C GLU A 144 24.55 -32.07 -15.05
N ARG A 145 23.36 -32.24 -15.62
CA ARG A 145 23.20 -32.63 -17.02
C ARG A 145 23.86 -31.64 -17.98
N ARG A 146 23.74 -30.33 -17.72
CA ARG A 146 24.40 -29.29 -18.51
C ARG A 146 25.93 -29.36 -18.39
N LYS A 147 26.47 -29.69 -17.20
CA LYS A 147 27.92 -29.89 -17.01
C LYS A 147 28.41 -31.13 -17.77
N ALA A 148 27.65 -32.23 -17.75
CA ALA A 148 28.00 -33.45 -18.50
C ALA A 148 28.03 -33.19 -20.01
N LEU A 149 26.96 -32.60 -20.57
CA LEU A 149 26.90 -32.25 -21.99
C LEU A 149 28.01 -31.28 -22.41
N LYS A 150 28.39 -30.33 -21.55
CA LYS A 150 29.54 -29.44 -21.82
C LYS A 150 30.87 -30.20 -21.92
N LYS A 151 31.09 -31.22 -21.09
CA LYS A 151 32.29 -32.06 -21.17
C LYS A 151 32.30 -32.87 -22.47
N GLU A 152 31.19 -33.50 -22.80
CA GLU A 152 31.05 -34.23 -24.07
C GLU A 152 31.28 -33.33 -25.28
N GLN A 153 30.72 -32.11 -25.25
CA GLN A 153 30.94 -31.12 -26.31
C GLN A 153 32.43 -30.76 -26.44
N GLN A 154 33.12 -30.50 -25.31
CA GLN A 154 34.56 -30.22 -25.32
C GLN A 154 35.37 -31.41 -25.88
N GLU A 155 35.02 -32.64 -25.53
CA GLU A 155 35.68 -33.84 -26.08
C GLU A 155 35.46 -33.98 -27.60
N VAL A 156 34.24 -33.71 -28.08
CA VAL A 156 33.93 -33.73 -29.52
C VAL A 156 34.66 -32.62 -30.26
N GLU A 157 34.69 -31.40 -29.70
CA GLU A 157 35.44 -30.27 -30.26
C GLU A 157 36.94 -30.58 -30.34
N GLN A 158 37.52 -31.18 -29.29
CA GLN A 158 38.92 -31.63 -29.29
C GLN A 158 39.19 -32.70 -30.36
N ARG A 159 38.29 -33.68 -30.53
CA ARG A 159 38.41 -34.72 -31.57
C ARG A 159 38.32 -34.12 -32.98
N LEU A 160 37.35 -33.25 -33.21
CA LEU A 160 37.18 -32.55 -34.50
C LEU A 160 38.40 -31.69 -34.82
N HIS A 161 38.93 -30.97 -33.83
CA HIS A 161 40.14 -30.18 -33.99
C HIS A 161 41.33 -31.08 -34.36
N GLY A 162 41.52 -32.21 -33.68
CA GLY A 162 42.55 -33.19 -34.04
C GLY A 162 42.42 -33.72 -35.48
N LEU A 163 41.20 -34.01 -35.95
CA LEU A 163 40.96 -34.40 -37.35
C LEU A 163 41.30 -33.28 -38.34
N LEU A 164 40.94 -32.03 -38.02
CA LEU A 164 41.25 -30.87 -38.87
C LEU A 164 42.76 -30.60 -39.00
N VAL A 165 43.51 -30.84 -37.92
CA VAL A 165 44.99 -30.78 -37.93
C VAL A 165 45.58 -31.89 -38.82
N LEU A 166 45.06 -33.12 -38.71
CA LEU A 166 45.49 -34.25 -39.57
C LEU A 166 45.19 -34.03 -41.06
N GLU A 167 44.04 -33.42 -41.39
CA GLU A 167 43.68 -33.05 -42.77
C GLU A 167 44.47 -31.83 -43.30
N GLY A 168 45.29 -31.18 -42.47
CA GLY A 168 46.09 -30.00 -42.85
C GLY A 168 45.27 -28.72 -43.09
N LYS A 169 43.99 -28.69 -42.70
CA LYS A 169 43.09 -27.54 -42.86
C LYS A 169 43.23 -26.50 -41.75
N VAL A 170 43.72 -26.91 -40.59
CA VAL A 170 43.97 -26.03 -39.45
C VAL A 170 45.43 -26.18 -39.04
N THR A 171 46.14 -25.06 -38.96
CA THR A 171 47.49 -25.00 -38.40
C THR A 171 47.41 -24.39 -37.00
N ASP A 172 48.15 -24.96 -36.05
CA ASP A 172 48.34 -24.36 -34.73
C ASP A 172 49.13 -23.06 -34.91
N THR A 173 48.43 -21.95 -35.12
CA THR A 173 49.03 -20.63 -35.23
C THR A 173 49.49 -20.19 -33.84
N VAL A 174 50.75 -20.48 -33.53
CA VAL A 174 51.40 -20.01 -32.31
C VAL A 174 51.66 -18.51 -32.44
N GLY A 175 50.72 -17.69 -31.96
CA GLY A 175 50.90 -16.25 -31.76
C GLY A 175 49.72 -15.40 -32.26
N GLN A 176 49.20 -14.54 -31.39
CA GLN A 176 48.31 -13.46 -31.81
C GLN A 176 49.14 -12.40 -32.55
N TYR A 177 48.81 -12.12 -33.82
CA TYR A 177 49.40 -11.01 -34.56
C TYR A 177 48.93 -9.69 -33.92
N HIS A 178 49.78 -9.07 -33.10
CA HIS A 178 49.61 -7.68 -32.73
C HIS A 178 50.20 -6.81 -33.84
N PRO A 179 49.39 -5.98 -34.52
CA PRO A 179 49.93 -5.05 -35.52
C PRO A 179 50.95 -4.14 -34.84
N SER A 180 52.10 -3.92 -35.49
CA SER A 180 53.15 -3.08 -34.90
C SER A 180 52.59 -1.69 -34.67
N LEU A 181 52.50 -1.26 -33.40
CA LEU A 181 51.90 0.01 -33.01
C LEU A 181 52.55 1.19 -33.75
N ILE A 182 53.86 1.09 -33.98
CA ILE A 182 54.67 2.09 -34.68
C ILE A 182 54.35 2.09 -36.19
N GLY A 183 54.24 0.91 -36.81
CA GLY A 183 53.91 0.79 -38.23
C GLY A 183 52.51 1.34 -38.53
N SER A 184 51.50 0.95 -37.75
CA SER A 184 50.14 1.43 -37.94
C SER A 184 49.98 2.94 -37.67
N LEU A 185 50.66 3.48 -36.66
CA LEU A 185 50.73 4.93 -36.44
C LEU A 185 51.45 5.65 -37.57
N SER A 186 52.56 5.10 -38.07
CA SER A 186 53.32 5.72 -39.16
C SER A 186 52.52 5.76 -40.46
N GLU A 187 51.81 4.67 -40.79
CA GLU A 187 50.89 4.63 -41.93
C GLU A 187 49.74 5.61 -41.74
N ALA A 188 49.11 5.63 -40.55
CA ALA A 188 48.03 6.58 -40.28
C ALA A 188 48.48 8.04 -40.40
N VAL A 189 49.67 8.39 -39.91
CA VAL A 189 50.25 9.74 -40.04
C VAL A 189 50.60 10.05 -41.49
N MET A 190 51.29 9.15 -42.20
CA MET A 190 51.62 9.35 -43.63
C MET A 190 50.37 9.51 -44.50
N HIS A 191 49.36 8.66 -44.28
CA HIS A 191 48.10 8.75 -45.00
C HIS A 191 47.27 9.97 -44.59
N SER A 192 47.33 10.40 -43.34
CA SER A 192 46.72 11.66 -42.93
C SER A 192 47.30 12.83 -43.71
N ALA A 193 48.62 12.93 -43.89
CA ALA A 193 49.19 14.01 -44.69
C ALA A 193 48.74 13.99 -46.16
N LEU A 194 48.47 12.80 -46.72
CA LEU A 194 48.05 12.62 -48.11
C LEU A 194 46.55 12.85 -48.34
N PHE A 195 45.71 12.49 -47.36
CA PHE A 195 44.24 12.52 -47.48
C PHE A 195 43.57 13.55 -46.54
N TYR A 196 44.35 14.37 -45.84
CA TYR A 196 43.80 15.44 -45.01
C TYR A 196 43.29 16.58 -45.88
N HIS A 197 41.98 16.78 -45.84
CA HIS A 197 41.34 17.99 -46.35
C HIS A 197 41.10 18.95 -45.18
N PRO A 198 41.58 20.21 -45.26
CA PRO A 198 41.24 21.21 -44.26
C PRO A 198 39.72 21.39 -44.21
N LYS A 199 39.17 21.52 -43.00
CA LYS A 199 37.72 21.74 -42.83
C LYS A 199 37.31 23.01 -43.58
N PRO A 200 36.22 23.00 -44.36
CA PRO A 200 35.77 24.17 -45.09
C PRO A 200 35.40 25.31 -44.13
N ASP A 201 35.97 26.49 -44.36
CA ASP A 201 35.65 27.70 -43.61
C ASP A 201 34.22 28.13 -43.92
N MET A 202 33.33 27.98 -42.93
CA MET A 202 31.95 28.46 -43.00
C MET A 202 31.90 29.97 -42.73
N VAL A 203 32.53 30.78 -43.59
CA VAL A 203 32.35 32.23 -43.59
C VAL A 203 31.20 32.57 -44.53
N LYS A 204 30.04 32.91 -43.98
CA LYS A 204 28.94 33.52 -44.73
C LYS A 204 29.41 34.89 -45.23
N GLN A 205 29.68 35.01 -46.53
CA GLN A 205 29.70 36.32 -47.18
C GLN A 205 28.25 36.83 -47.25
N CYS A 206 28.05 38.07 -46.79
CA CYS A 206 26.79 38.79 -46.82
C CYS A 206 26.28 38.99 -48.25
#